data_AF-A0A7C1PMG5-F1
#
_entry.id   AF-A0A7C1PMG5-F1
#
_cell.length_a   1.000
_cell.length_b   1.000
_cell.length_c   1.000
_cell.angle_alpha   90.00
_cell.angle_beta   90.00
_cell.angle_gamma   90.00
#
_symmetry.space_group_name_H-M   'P 1'
#
loop_
_entity.id
_entity.type
_entity.pdbx_description
1 polymer ?
#
loop_
_entity_poly.entity_id
_entity_poly.type
_entity_poly.pdbx_seq_one_letter_code
_entity_poly.pdbx_strand_id
1 'polypeptide(L)'
;MTRINSKYFYMFTIAIISLGLFNVGCSYPSKRIDILEEKIGDLTTSIESLKTKTSELNELKLEEKRLNQEYTRLKNKQIAIETTQKSQNNAHNRLEEGLSETRILLQEIKQNLASVEEDKNKMKTQLKELEALSKSTGVETSLTEDLLDKAIKLYRQDKFEEAITKWGEVLAHDPSKLEAKFNIEIAKDKIKEKEIHEELKALLIQRK
;
A
#
# COMPACT_ATOMS: atom_id res chain seq x y z
N MET A 1 -71.23 59.17 114.59
CA MET A 1 -71.52 59.41 113.15
C MET A 1 -70.30 58.97 112.35
N THR A 2 -70.28 57.73 111.89
CA THR A 2 -69.11 57.04 111.31
C THR A 2 -69.11 57.19 109.79
N ARG A 3 -68.12 57.91 109.25
CA ARG A 3 -67.84 58.01 107.80
C ARG A 3 -67.10 56.74 107.34
N ILE A 4 -67.75 55.90 106.55
CA ILE A 4 -67.17 54.67 106.00
C ILE A 4 -66.76 54.90 104.52
N ASN A 5 -65.44 54.95 104.34
CA ASN A 5 -64.59 54.47 103.23
C ASN A 5 -65.14 54.37 101.78
N SER A 6 -64.75 55.35 100.96
CA SER A 6 -64.96 55.44 99.50
C SER A 6 -64.04 54.54 98.63
N LYS A 7 -63.02 53.88 99.20
CA LYS A 7 -62.04 53.10 98.41
C LYS A 7 -62.50 51.69 97.99
N TYR A 8 -63.49 51.12 98.68
CA TYR A 8 -63.97 49.76 98.39
C TYR A 8 -64.98 49.69 97.25
N PHE A 9 -65.59 50.81 96.88
CA PHE A 9 -66.56 50.87 95.77
C PHE A 9 -65.87 50.66 94.41
N TYR A 10 -64.66 51.21 94.22
CA TYR A 10 -63.87 51.04 93.00
C TYR A 10 -63.28 49.63 92.85
N MET A 11 -62.97 48.96 93.95
CA MET A 11 -62.45 47.57 93.91
C MET A 11 -63.57 46.58 93.56
N PHE A 12 -64.81 46.84 93.99
CA PHE A 12 -65.96 46.00 93.65
C PHE A 12 -66.38 46.17 92.17
N THR A 13 -66.29 47.37 91.61
CA THR A 13 -66.63 47.61 90.20
C THR A 13 -65.61 46.98 89.23
N ILE A 14 -64.31 47.01 89.56
CA ILE A 14 -63.27 46.36 88.74
C ILE A 14 -63.40 44.83 88.79
N ALA A 15 -63.73 44.25 89.95
CA ALA A 15 -63.95 42.81 90.07
C ALA A 15 -65.17 42.32 89.26
N ILE A 16 -66.26 43.10 89.21
CA ILE A 16 -67.46 42.77 88.43
C ILE A 16 -67.21 42.88 86.92
N ILE A 17 -66.41 43.86 86.46
CA ILE A 17 -66.02 43.96 85.05
C ILE A 17 -65.11 42.79 84.63
N SER A 18 -64.23 42.33 85.55
CA SER A 18 -63.33 41.19 85.32
C SER A 18 -64.06 39.84 85.28
N LEU A 19 -65.06 39.63 86.15
CA LEU A 19 -65.92 38.43 86.13
C LEU A 19 -66.98 38.47 85.03
N GLY A 20 -67.44 39.66 84.63
CA GLY A 20 -68.41 39.84 83.53
C GLY A 20 -67.82 39.58 82.14
N LEU A 21 -66.50 39.72 81.97
CA LEU A 21 -65.81 39.41 80.71
C LEU A 21 -65.39 37.94 80.59
N PHE A 22 -65.50 37.14 81.65
CA PHE A 22 -65.16 35.71 81.63
C PHE A 22 -66.38 34.78 81.47
N ASN A 23 -67.61 35.32 81.45
CA ASN A 23 -68.85 34.55 81.34
C ASN A 23 -69.80 34.99 80.21
N VAL A 24 -69.33 35.83 79.28
CA VAL A 24 -69.97 35.93 77.97
C VAL A 24 -69.44 34.76 77.14
N GLY A 25 -70.18 33.65 77.19
CA GLY A 25 -70.04 32.57 76.24
C GLY A 25 -70.14 33.11 74.82
N CYS A 26 -68.99 33.36 74.19
CA CYS A 26 -68.87 33.49 72.75
C CYS A 26 -69.00 32.09 72.14
N SER A 27 -70.20 31.54 72.13
CA SER A 27 -70.59 30.48 71.19
C SER A 27 -70.79 31.13 69.81
N TYR A 28 -69.70 31.59 69.19
CA TYR A 28 -69.63 31.99 67.78
C TYR A 28 -69.25 30.74 66.93
N PRO A 29 -69.66 30.66 65.65
CA PRO A 29 -70.14 29.43 65.06
C PRO A 29 -69.02 28.45 64.70
N SER A 30 -68.92 27.33 65.43
CA SER A 30 -68.05 26.17 65.14
C SER A 30 -68.03 25.81 63.65
N LYS A 31 -69.21 25.80 63.00
CA LYS A 31 -69.35 25.46 61.56
C LYS A 31 -68.51 26.31 60.61
N ARG A 32 -68.28 27.59 60.91
CA ARG A 32 -67.44 28.44 60.04
C ARG A 32 -65.96 28.10 60.20
N ILE A 33 -65.55 27.75 61.41
CA ILE A 33 -64.18 27.32 61.71
C ILE A 33 -63.91 25.98 61.02
N ASP A 34 -64.84 25.03 61.10
CA ASP A 34 -64.73 23.70 60.46
C ASP A 34 -64.58 23.83 58.92
N ILE A 35 -65.40 24.69 58.28
CA ILE A 35 -65.31 24.96 56.82
C ILE A 35 -63.98 25.64 56.44
N LEU A 36 -63.46 26.51 57.32
CA LEU A 36 -62.17 27.15 57.10
C LEU A 36 -61.03 26.15 57.21
N GLU A 37 -61.10 25.23 58.18
CA GLU A 37 -60.12 24.17 58.39
C GLU A 37 -60.08 23.18 57.20
N GLU A 38 -61.23 22.78 56.68
CA GLU A 38 -61.35 21.97 55.45
C GLU A 38 -60.67 22.66 54.25
N LYS A 39 -60.99 23.94 54.01
CA LYS A 39 -60.38 24.71 52.91
C LYS A 39 -58.87 24.92 53.09
N ILE A 40 -58.39 25.03 54.32
CA ILE A 40 -56.96 25.11 54.62
C ILE A 40 -56.29 23.76 54.33
N GLY A 41 -56.95 22.64 54.65
CA GLY A 41 -56.49 21.30 54.29
C GLY A 41 -56.37 21.10 52.77
N ASP A 42 -57.40 21.49 52.02
CA ASP A 42 -57.39 21.42 50.55
C ASP A 42 -56.30 22.29 49.93
N LEU A 43 -56.12 23.50 50.46
CA LEU A 43 -55.07 24.41 50.00
C LEU A 43 -53.68 23.86 50.31
N THR A 44 -53.49 23.26 51.48
CA THR A 44 -52.23 22.62 51.88
C THR A 44 -51.87 21.48 50.93
N THR A 45 -52.82 20.60 50.63
CA THR A 45 -52.65 19.50 49.67
C THR A 45 -52.30 20.03 48.27
N SER A 46 -52.96 21.11 47.85
CA SER A 46 -52.70 21.76 46.56
C SER A 46 -51.29 22.36 46.48
N ILE A 47 -50.82 22.98 47.56
CA ILE A 47 -49.46 23.54 47.66
C ILE A 47 -48.41 22.42 47.57
N GLU A 48 -48.62 21.30 48.25
CA GLU A 48 -47.71 20.14 48.19
C GLU A 48 -47.65 19.55 46.77
N SER A 49 -48.79 19.43 46.10
CA SER A 49 -48.85 18.99 44.70
C SER A 49 -48.08 19.95 43.77
N LEU A 50 -48.28 21.26 43.93
CA LEU A 50 -47.56 22.28 43.15
C LEU A 50 -46.05 22.25 43.41
N LYS A 51 -45.63 22.03 44.66
CA LYS A 51 -44.22 21.88 45.02
C LYS A 51 -43.59 20.68 44.31
N THR A 52 -44.30 19.55 44.30
CA THR A 52 -43.86 18.32 43.61
C THR A 52 -43.70 18.55 42.11
N LYS A 53 -44.72 19.11 41.44
CA LYS A 53 -44.68 19.44 40.01
C LYS A 53 -43.56 20.43 39.67
N THR A 54 -43.27 21.37 40.56
CA THR A 54 -42.17 22.33 40.37
C THR A 54 -40.81 21.64 40.42
N SER A 55 -40.64 20.63 41.27
CA SER A 55 -39.43 19.80 41.31
C SER A 55 -39.25 19.03 40.01
N GLU A 56 -40.30 18.31 39.57
CA GLU A 56 -40.30 17.54 38.32
C GLU A 56 -39.98 18.42 37.10
N LEU A 57 -40.54 19.63 37.04
CA LEU A 57 -40.26 20.59 35.96
C LEU A 57 -38.78 20.99 35.90
N ASN A 58 -38.12 21.12 37.04
CA ASN A 58 -36.70 21.47 37.08
C ASN A 58 -35.81 20.31 36.62
N GLU A 59 -36.17 19.07 36.97
CA GLU A 59 -35.49 17.87 36.47
C GLU A 59 -35.65 17.73 34.95
N LEU A 60 -36.86 17.93 34.42
CA LEU A 60 -37.11 17.91 32.98
C LEU A 60 -36.30 18.96 32.22
N LYS A 61 -36.17 20.18 32.75
CA LYS A 61 -35.32 21.23 32.16
C LYS A 61 -33.83 20.86 32.17
N LEU A 62 -33.36 20.12 33.17
CA LEU A 62 -31.99 19.65 33.22
C LEU A 62 -31.77 18.57 32.15
N GLU A 63 -32.71 17.64 32.01
CA GLU A 63 -32.62 16.58 31.01
C GLU A 63 -32.72 17.13 29.57
N GLU A 64 -33.55 18.15 29.34
CA GLU A 64 -33.61 18.87 28.05
C GLU A 64 -32.23 19.45 27.66
N LYS A 65 -31.54 20.08 28.61
CA LYS A 65 -30.18 20.61 28.39
C LYS A 65 -29.19 19.51 28.06
N ARG A 66 -29.25 18.40 28.80
CA ARG A 66 -28.40 17.23 28.57
C ARG A 66 -28.65 16.62 27.19
N LEU A 67 -29.92 16.48 26.80
CA LEU A 67 -30.30 15.94 25.50
C LEU A 67 -29.81 16.82 24.35
N ASN A 68 -29.92 18.15 24.49
CA ASN A 68 -29.39 19.09 23.49
C ASN A 68 -27.86 19.01 23.34
N GLN A 69 -27.13 18.79 24.43
CA GLN A 69 -25.69 18.58 24.39
C GLN A 69 -25.32 17.27 23.66
N GLU A 70 -26.00 16.17 23.99
CA GLU A 70 -25.79 14.88 23.33
C GLU A 70 -26.17 14.94 21.85
N TYR A 71 -27.28 15.60 21.50
CA TYR A 71 -27.68 15.82 20.11
C TYR A 71 -26.59 16.56 19.31
N THR A 72 -26.01 17.62 19.88
CA THR A 72 -24.90 18.36 19.25
C THR A 72 -23.68 17.47 19.06
N ARG A 73 -23.35 16.65 20.06
CA ARG A 73 -22.23 15.70 20.00
C ARG A 73 -22.45 14.65 18.91
N LEU A 74 -23.65 14.08 18.82
CA LEU A 74 -24.00 13.09 17.81
C LEU A 74 -23.96 13.68 16.40
N LYS A 75 -24.48 14.90 16.22
CA LYS A 75 -24.41 15.61 14.95
C LYS A 75 -22.97 15.81 14.47
N ASN A 76 -22.07 16.22 15.36
CA ASN A 76 -20.66 16.38 15.01
C ASN A 76 -19.98 15.06 14.65
N LYS A 77 -20.31 13.97 15.38
CA LYS A 77 -19.83 12.62 15.05
C LYS A 77 -20.33 12.17 13.68
N GLN A 78 -21.59 12.44 13.35
CA GLN A 78 -22.15 12.12 12.05
C GLN A 78 -21.38 12.81 10.92
N ILE A 79 -21.10 14.10 11.05
CA ILE A 79 -20.30 14.86 10.07
C ILE A 79 -18.89 14.25 9.92
N ALA A 80 -18.25 13.86 11.03
CA ALA A 80 -16.93 13.22 11.00
C ALA A 80 -16.95 11.84 10.29
N ILE A 81 -18.03 11.06 10.49
CA ILE A 81 -18.22 9.79 9.80
C ILE A 81 -18.44 10.01 8.31
N GLU A 82 -19.31 10.94 7.92
CA GLU A 82 -19.61 11.26 6.52
C GLU A 82 -18.36 11.73 5.77
N THR A 83 -17.56 12.60 6.39
CA THR A 83 -16.29 13.07 5.80
C THR A 83 -15.26 11.93 5.66
N THR A 84 -15.14 11.07 6.66
CA THR A 84 -14.27 9.88 6.60
C THR A 84 -14.71 8.94 5.49
N GLN A 85 -16.01 8.68 5.38
CA GLN A 85 -16.56 7.77 4.38
C GLN A 85 -16.38 8.30 2.97
N LYS A 86 -16.53 9.61 2.76
CA LYS A 86 -16.20 10.26 1.49
C LYS A 86 -14.72 10.07 1.12
N SER A 87 -13.81 10.26 2.09
CA SER A 87 -12.38 10.04 1.86
C SER A 87 -12.07 8.57 1.53
N GLN A 88 -12.70 7.62 2.22
CA GLN A 88 -12.54 6.19 1.95
C GLN A 88 -13.04 5.80 0.57
N ASN A 89 -14.20 6.30 0.14
CA ASN A 89 -14.72 6.05 -1.21
C ASN A 89 -13.78 6.58 -2.29
N ASN A 90 -13.20 7.76 -2.10
CA ASN A 90 -12.21 8.29 -3.04
C ASN A 90 -10.96 7.41 -3.11
N ALA A 91 -10.47 6.90 -1.97
CA ALA A 91 -9.34 5.97 -1.94
C ALA A 91 -9.67 4.65 -2.64
N HIS A 92 -10.88 4.12 -2.41
CA HIS A 92 -11.36 2.91 -3.06
C HIS A 92 -11.40 3.06 -4.58
N ASN A 93 -12.00 4.14 -5.10
CA ASN A 93 -12.09 4.39 -6.54
C ASN A 93 -10.70 4.47 -7.19
N ARG A 94 -9.73 5.14 -6.55
CA ARG A 94 -8.34 5.21 -7.04
C ARG A 94 -7.66 3.84 -7.08
N LEU A 95 -7.95 2.98 -6.09
CA LEU A 95 -7.43 1.62 -6.07
C LEU A 95 -8.07 0.76 -7.17
N GLU A 96 -9.38 0.90 -7.40
CA GLU A 96 -10.07 0.19 -8.49
C GLU A 96 -9.54 0.59 -9.86
N GLU A 97 -9.29 1.89 -10.09
CA GLU A 97 -8.68 2.41 -11.30
C GLU A 97 -7.29 1.81 -11.54
N GLY A 98 -6.39 1.88 -10.55
CA GLY A 98 -5.05 1.30 -10.66
C GLY A 98 -5.07 -0.23 -10.83
N LEU A 99 -6.05 -0.92 -10.24
CA LEU A 99 -6.25 -2.36 -10.44
C LEU A 99 -6.69 -2.67 -11.87
N SER A 100 -7.53 -1.82 -12.47
CA SER A 100 -7.96 -1.95 -13.87
C SER A 100 -6.78 -1.76 -14.83
N GLU A 101 -5.99 -0.70 -14.65
CA GLU A 101 -4.78 -0.44 -15.44
C GLU A 101 -3.80 -1.62 -15.36
N THR A 102 -3.56 -2.14 -14.15
CA THR A 102 -2.67 -3.28 -13.92
C THR A 102 -3.17 -4.54 -14.65
N ARG A 103 -4.49 -4.77 -14.70
CA ARG A 103 -5.06 -5.91 -15.44
C ARG A 103 -4.83 -5.81 -16.94
N ILE A 104 -4.99 -4.60 -17.50
CA ILE A 104 -4.74 -4.35 -18.93
C ILE A 104 -3.27 -4.64 -19.27
N LEU A 105 -2.34 -4.06 -18.50
CA LEU A 105 -0.90 -4.28 -18.70
C LEU A 105 -0.52 -5.76 -18.57
N LEU A 106 -1.09 -6.47 -17.59
CA LEU A 106 -0.84 -7.90 -17.43
C LEU A 106 -1.31 -8.72 -18.65
N GLN A 107 -2.45 -8.33 -19.23
CA GLN A 107 -2.97 -8.97 -20.43
C GLN A 107 -2.08 -8.71 -21.65
N GLU A 108 -1.58 -7.48 -21.83
CA GLU A 108 -0.62 -7.14 -22.89
C GLU A 108 0.69 -7.92 -22.73
N ILE A 109 1.25 -7.99 -21.52
CA ILE A 109 2.46 -8.78 -21.23
C ILE A 109 2.24 -10.25 -21.58
N LYS A 110 1.07 -10.80 -21.26
CA LYS A 110 0.74 -12.19 -21.57
C LYS A 110 0.68 -12.45 -23.09
N GLN A 111 0.12 -11.51 -23.86
CA GLN A 111 0.07 -11.59 -25.32
C GLN A 111 1.48 -11.51 -25.92
N ASN A 112 2.29 -10.56 -25.46
CA ASN A 112 3.67 -10.39 -25.91
C ASN A 112 4.52 -11.63 -25.61
N LEU A 113 4.36 -12.23 -24.42
CA LEU A 113 5.06 -13.46 -24.06
C LEU A 113 4.71 -14.62 -24.99
N ALA A 114 3.44 -14.75 -25.38
CA ALA A 114 3.02 -15.78 -26.33
C ALA A 114 3.69 -15.59 -27.71
N SER A 115 3.74 -14.35 -28.22
CA SER A 115 4.43 -14.02 -29.47
C SER A 115 5.92 -14.34 -29.42
N VAL A 116 6.59 -13.99 -28.31
CA VAL A 116 8.02 -14.27 -28.13
C VAL A 116 8.31 -15.77 -28.10
N GLU A 117 7.45 -16.57 -27.47
CA GLU A 117 7.63 -18.02 -27.46
C GLU A 117 7.41 -18.64 -28.85
N GLU A 118 6.48 -18.10 -29.65
CA GLU A 118 6.31 -18.49 -31.05
C GLU A 118 7.56 -18.16 -31.88
N ASP A 119 8.06 -16.92 -31.79
CA ASP A 119 9.25 -16.47 -32.51
C ASP A 119 10.48 -17.32 -32.13
N LYS A 120 10.66 -17.60 -30.84
CA LYS A 120 11.73 -18.48 -30.34
C LYS A 120 11.67 -19.87 -30.95
N ASN A 121 10.48 -20.46 -31.07
CA ASN A 121 10.31 -21.78 -31.69
C ASN A 121 10.60 -21.75 -33.20
N LYS A 122 10.20 -20.68 -33.88
CA LYS A 122 10.52 -20.47 -35.29
C LYS A 122 12.03 -20.33 -35.50
N MET A 123 12.70 -19.49 -34.73
CA MET A 123 14.15 -19.31 -34.78
C MET A 123 14.91 -20.61 -34.47
N LYS A 124 14.43 -21.39 -33.50
CA LYS A 124 15.02 -22.71 -33.17
C LYS A 124 14.92 -23.69 -34.35
N THR A 125 13.82 -23.65 -35.10
CA THR A 125 13.65 -24.48 -36.30
C THR A 125 14.59 -24.02 -37.42
N GLN A 126 14.64 -22.71 -37.68
CA GLN A 126 15.54 -22.12 -38.69
C GLN A 126 17.02 -22.39 -38.39
N LEU A 127 17.42 -22.37 -37.12
CA LEU A 127 18.79 -22.69 -36.71
C LEU A 127 19.15 -24.14 -37.06
N LYS A 128 18.26 -25.10 -36.76
CA LYS A 128 18.47 -26.50 -37.13
C LYS A 128 18.56 -26.70 -38.64
N GLU A 129 17.75 -25.98 -39.42
CA GLU A 129 17.79 -26.03 -40.88
C GLU A 129 19.11 -25.48 -41.42
N LEU A 130 19.62 -24.37 -40.88
CA LEU A 130 20.92 -23.80 -41.25
C LEU A 130 22.08 -24.74 -40.89
N GLU A 131 22.05 -25.36 -39.70
CA GLU A 131 23.04 -26.36 -39.28
C GLU A 131 23.02 -27.59 -40.19
N ALA A 132 21.83 -28.06 -40.58
CA ALA A 132 21.70 -29.17 -41.52
C ALA A 132 22.21 -28.80 -42.92
N LEU A 133 21.93 -27.58 -43.39
CA LEU A 133 22.38 -27.09 -44.68
C LEU A 133 23.90 -26.88 -44.73
N SER A 134 24.52 -26.33 -43.68
CA SER A 134 25.99 -26.18 -43.64
C SER A 134 26.68 -27.54 -43.69
N LYS A 135 26.15 -28.53 -42.96
CA LYS A 135 26.64 -29.91 -42.97
C LYS A 135 26.41 -30.61 -44.31
N SER A 136 25.32 -30.30 -45.01
CA SER A 136 24.97 -30.86 -46.32
C SER A 136 25.74 -30.24 -47.47
N THR A 137 26.06 -28.96 -47.40
CA THR A 137 26.65 -28.23 -48.52
C THR A 137 28.17 -28.39 -48.58
N GLY A 138 28.81 -28.94 -47.54
CA GLY A 138 30.22 -29.35 -47.56
C GLY A 138 31.22 -28.24 -47.90
N VAL A 139 30.76 -26.98 -47.94
CA VAL A 139 31.50 -25.83 -48.49
C VAL A 139 32.75 -25.54 -47.67
N GLU A 140 32.70 -25.78 -46.37
CA GLU A 140 33.83 -25.56 -45.47
C GLU A 140 34.86 -26.70 -45.54
N THR A 141 34.41 -27.95 -45.69
CA THR A 141 35.29 -29.12 -45.87
C THR A 141 35.96 -29.13 -47.24
N SER A 142 35.25 -28.83 -48.34
CA SER A 142 35.83 -28.91 -49.68
C SER A 142 36.82 -27.78 -49.95
N LEU A 143 36.57 -26.57 -49.45
CA LEU A 143 37.51 -25.45 -49.61
C LEU A 143 38.81 -25.69 -48.83
N THR A 144 38.70 -26.23 -47.62
CA THR A 144 39.86 -26.54 -46.76
C THR A 144 40.71 -27.66 -47.37
N GLU A 145 40.08 -28.68 -47.93
CA GLU A 145 40.75 -29.78 -48.64
C GLU A 145 41.42 -29.29 -49.94
N ASP A 146 40.75 -28.47 -50.75
CA ASP A 146 41.33 -27.87 -51.97
C ASP A 146 42.56 -27.01 -51.67
N LEU A 147 42.54 -26.23 -50.58
CA LEU A 147 43.67 -25.41 -50.15
C LEU A 147 44.85 -26.29 -49.69
N LEU A 148 44.56 -27.38 -48.97
CA LEU A 148 45.56 -28.33 -48.52
C LEU A 148 46.26 -29.01 -49.70
N ASP A 149 45.51 -29.47 -50.70
CA ASP A 149 46.04 -30.11 -51.91
C ASP A 149 46.93 -29.16 -52.72
N LYS A 150 46.51 -27.89 -52.86
CA LYS A 150 47.31 -26.85 -53.52
C LYS A 150 48.63 -26.61 -52.78
N ALA A 151 48.60 -26.53 -51.46
CA ALA A 151 49.79 -26.34 -50.63
C ALA A 151 50.77 -27.52 -50.78
N ILE A 152 50.25 -28.76 -50.74
CA ILE A 152 51.06 -29.98 -50.96
C ILE A 152 51.69 -29.98 -52.36
N LYS A 153 50.95 -29.56 -53.38
CA LYS A 153 51.47 -29.48 -54.75
C LYS A 153 52.61 -28.45 -54.86
N LEU A 154 52.48 -27.29 -54.24
CA LEU A 154 53.54 -26.26 -54.20
C LEU A 154 54.78 -26.78 -53.47
N TYR A 155 54.59 -27.46 -52.34
CA TYR A 155 55.68 -28.07 -51.58
C TYR A 155 56.46 -29.09 -52.43
N ARG A 156 55.77 -29.95 -53.18
CA ARG A 156 56.39 -30.93 -54.10
C ARG A 156 57.12 -30.29 -55.29
N GLN A 157 56.87 -29.01 -55.55
CA GLN A 157 57.56 -28.22 -56.59
C GLN A 157 58.73 -27.41 -56.01
N ASP A 158 59.13 -27.68 -54.76
CA ASP A 158 60.15 -26.94 -54.00
C ASP A 158 59.84 -25.43 -53.82
N LYS A 159 58.56 -25.06 -53.93
CA LYS A 159 58.03 -23.70 -53.69
C LYS A 159 57.57 -23.58 -52.24
N PHE A 160 58.50 -23.68 -51.30
CA PHE A 160 58.21 -23.84 -49.88
C PHE A 160 57.49 -22.61 -49.27
N GLU A 161 57.83 -21.41 -49.69
CA GLU A 161 57.25 -20.15 -49.20
C GLU A 161 55.78 -19.99 -49.66
N GLU A 162 55.51 -20.35 -50.92
CA GLU A 162 54.14 -20.37 -51.47
C GLU A 162 53.29 -21.45 -50.78
N ALA A 163 53.88 -22.62 -50.48
CA ALA A 163 53.21 -23.70 -49.75
C ALA A 163 52.85 -23.28 -48.31
N ILE A 164 53.77 -22.63 -47.59
CA ILE A 164 53.52 -22.09 -46.24
C ILE A 164 52.37 -21.09 -46.26
N THR A 165 52.33 -20.21 -47.26
CA THR A 165 51.24 -19.24 -47.42
C THR A 165 49.89 -19.95 -47.56
N LYS A 166 49.83 -21.00 -48.39
CA LYS A 166 48.59 -21.77 -48.61
C LYS A 166 48.15 -22.60 -47.40
N TRP A 167 49.08 -23.19 -46.65
CA TRP A 167 48.73 -23.80 -45.36
C TRP A 167 48.30 -22.76 -44.31
N GLY A 168 48.79 -21.52 -44.39
CA GLY A 168 48.30 -20.41 -43.59
C GLY A 168 46.82 -20.09 -43.88
N GLU A 169 46.41 -20.11 -45.15
CA GLU A 169 45.00 -19.97 -45.55
C GLU A 169 44.14 -21.11 -44.99
N VAL A 170 44.61 -22.36 -45.02
CA VAL A 170 43.94 -23.50 -44.38
C VAL A 170 43.67 -23.24 -42.91
N LEU A 171 44.66 -22.71 -42.18
CA LEU A 171 44.53 -22.42 -40.74
C LEU A 171 43.66 -21.20 -40.42
N ALA A 172 43.48 -20.28 -41.37
CA ALA A 172 42.53 -19.17 -41.23
C ALA A 172 41.08 -19.66 -41.30
N HIS A 173 40.82 -20.73 -42.07
CA HIS A 173 39.51 -21.38 -42.17
C HIS A 173 39.28 -22.42 -41.06
N ASP A 174 40.27 -23.28 -40.79
CA ASP A 174 40.24 -24.28 -39.71
C ASP A 174 41.51 -24.18 -38.84
N PRO A 175 41.49 -23.39 -37.76
CA PRO A 175 42.62 -23.25 -36.84
C PRO A 175 43.06 -24.56 -36.16
N SER A 176 42.20 -25.59 -36.18
CA SER A 176 42.45 -26.89 -35.56
C SER A 176 43.15 -27.88 -36.49
N LYS A 177 43.32 -27.57 -37.78
CA LYS A 177 43.92 -28.45 -38.79
C LYS A 177 45.42 -28.71 -38.54
N LEU A 178 45.71 -29.75 -37.77
CA LEU A 178 47.08 -30.11 -37.36
C LEU A 178 48.02 -30.39 -38.55
N GLU A 179 47.50 -30.94 -39.64
CA GLU A 179 48.27 -31.24 -40.85
C GLU A 179 48.93 -29.99 -41.45
N ALA A 180 48.20 -28.87 -41.54
CA ALA A 180 48.74 -27.61 -42.04
C ALA A 180 49.83 -27.04 -41.12
N LYS A 181 49.64 -27.11 -39.79
CA LYS A 181 50.66 -26.68 -38.81
C LYS A 181 51.95 -27.49 -38.97
N PHE A 182 51.83 -28.81 -39.04
CA PHE A 182 52.98 -29.71 -39.17
C PHE A 182 53.74 -29.48 -40.47
N ASN A 183 53.03 -29.35 -41.58
CA ASN A 183 53.63 -29.16 -42.90
C ASN A 183 54.32 -27.79 -43.05
N ILE A 184 53.81 -26.73 -42.41
CA ILE A 184 54.48 -25.43 -42.34
C ILE A 184 55.85 -25.56 -41.69
N GLU A 185 55.96 -26.27 -40.57
CA GLU A 185 57.24 -26.46 -39.88
C GLU A 185 58.23 -27.25 -40.74
N ILE A 186 57.78 -28.32 -41.40
CA ILE A 186 58.62 -29.06 -42.36
C ILE A 186 59.14 -28.16 -43.48
N ALA A 187 58.27 -27.33 -44.07
CA ALA A 187 58.67 -26.43 -45.15
C ALA A 187 59.67 -25.36 -44.69
N LYS A 188 59.53 -24.82 -43.47
CA LYS A 188 60.52 -23.90 -42.89
C LYS A 188 61.88 -24.56 -42.75
N ASP A 189 61.93 -25.83 -42.34
CA ASP A 189 63.19 -26.55 -42.21
C ASP A 189 63.83 -26.81 -43.58
N LYS A 190 63.03 -27.08 -44.62
CA LYS A 190 63.53 -27.21 -46.00
C LYS A 190 64.11 -25.92 -46.57
N ILE A 191 63.52 -24.77 -46.25
CA ILE A 191 64.07 -23.46 -46.65
C ILE A 191 65.44 -23.27 -46.02
N LYS A 192 65.57 -23.47 -44.70
CA LYS A 192 66.85 -23.36 -43.99
C LYS A 192 67.91 -24.30 -44.57
N GLU A 193 67.54 -25.56 -44.85
CA GLU A 193 68.44 -26.54 -45.46
C GLU A 193 68.98 -26.04 -46.82
N LYS A 194 68.10 -25.48 -47.65
CA LYS A 194 68.46 -24.94 -48.97
C LYS A 194 69.33 -23.68 -48.87
N GLU A 195 69.06 -22.79 -47.93
CA GLU A 195 69.87 -21.60 -47.65
C GLU A 195 71.29 -22.00 -47.23
N ILE A 196 71.42 -22.92 -46.27
CA ILE A 196 72.71 -23.44 -45.82
C ILE A 196 73.48 -24.08 -46.99
N HIS A 197 72.79 -24.86 -47.82
CA HIS A 197 73.42 -25.50 -48.97
C HIS A 197 73.96 -24.47 -49.99
N GLU A 198 73.20 -23.43 -50.30
CA GLU A 198 73.65 -22.37 -51.22
C GLU A 198 74.78 -21.53 -50.62
N GLU A 199 74.76 -21.24 -49.32
CA GLU A 199 75.87 -20.57 -48.62
C GLU A 199 77.15 -21.40 -48.67
N LEU A 200 77.09 -22.70 -48.39
CA LEU A 200 78.24 -23.61 -48.48
C LEU A 200 78.81 -23.67 -49.91
N LYS A 201 77.93 -23.68 -50.92
CA LYS A 201 78.33 -23.67 -52.32
C LYS A 201 79.00 -22.35 -52.72
N ALA A 202 78.47 -21.22 -52.26
CA ALA A 202 79.07 -19.90 -52.49
C ALA A 202 80.48 -19.80 -51.87
N LEU A 203 80.68 -20.33 -50.66
CA LEU A 203 81.98 -20.39 -49.99
C LEU A 203 83.00 -21.26 -50.74
N LEU A 204 82.56 -22.38 -51.32
CA LEU A 204 83.44 -23.25 -52.11
C LEU A 204 83.87 -22.63 -53.44
N ILE A 205 83.05 -21.76 -54.03
CA ILE A 205 83.38 -21.05 -55.27
C ILE A 205 84.37 -19.91 -55.01
N GLN A 206 84.29 -19.22 -53.87
CA GLN A 206 85.21 -18.13 -53.50
C GLN A 206 86.62 -18.60 -53.10
N ARG A 207 86.82 -19.90 -52.85
CA ARG A 207 88.09 -20.50 -52.41
C ARG A 207 88.93 -21.09 -53.54
N LYS A 208 88.43 -21.06 -54.78
CA LYS A 208 89.13 -21.42 -56.02
C LYS A 208 89.58 -20.18 -56.76
#